data_AF-A0A7S0JA98-F1
#
_entry.id   AF-A0A7S0JA98-F1
#
_cell.length_a   1.000
_cell.length_b   1.000
_cell.length_c   1.000
_cell.angle_alpha   90.00
_cell.angle_beta   90.00
_cell.angle_gamma   90.00
#
_symmetry.space_group_name_H-M   'P 1'
#
loop_
_entity.id
_entity.type
_entity.pdbx_description
1 polymer ?
#
loop_
_entity_poly.entity_id
_entity_poly.type
_entity_poly.pdbx_seq_one_letter_code
_entity_poly.pdbx_strand_id
1 'polypeptide(L)'
;GGGGGGCGEDCGLVGGAGLLEALEKALLEALPSLGDAETVAPALAQYLLPSAEESLAAAQRALVESAAGARRQAAQAAQETLERVSIAVQLSVKTASALELPAKEAEGLERALLKGGCSEWWRAMLLREALHAGLEPAKAALLAADLSPAARKELLASLPSSAASALTNLEAMLGGKGSSAAAFVDAVWKAGAVSEGCPPLDKKREKAQLATARESMRSQLNVETQPAVVLHLSVLLLLIELRSLFFYSVPGKLLPALIELLQPELPQIGFATLASFQRSVQASLAGSDDVDESELQRGVDGVRALGLSKGQSCEP
;
A
#
# COMPACT_ATOMS: atom_id res chain seq x y z
N GLY A 1 -27.66 9.14 -40.07
CA GLY A 1 -28.04 10.10 -39.02
C GLY A 1 -27.29 9.71 -37.77
N GLY A 2 -26.41 10.53 -37.20
CA GLY A 2 -26.73 11.79 -36.50
C GLY A 2 -27.18 11.42 -35.07
N GLY A 3 -26.59 11.86 -33.96
CA GLY A 3 -25.47 12.76 -33.62
C GLY A 3 -24.79 12.23 -32.34
N GLY A 4 -23.64 12.70 -31.87
CA GLY A 4 -23.15 14.08 -31.87
C GLY A 4 -23.53 14.75 -30.55
N GLY A 5 -22.72 14.60 -29.50
CA GLY A 5 -22.95 15.18 -28.18
C GLY A 5 -21.68 15.16 -27.33
N GLY A 6 -20.66 15.89 -27.78
CA GLY A 6 -19.48 16.19 -26.98
C GLY A 6 -19.77 17.38 -26.06
N CYS A 7 -19.68 17.16 -24.76
CA CYS A 7 -19.55 18.25 -23.80
C CYS A 7 -18.07 18.62 -23.75
N GLY A 8 -17.66 19.50 -24.66
CA GLY A 8 -16.40 20.21 -24.57
C GLY A 8 -16.49 21.25 -23.46
N GLU A 9 -15.56 21.17 -22.53
CA GLU A 9 -15.26 22.20 -21.53
C GLU A 9 -14.99 23.53 -22.23
N ASP A 10 -15.94 24.46 -22.12
CA ASP A 10 -15.71 25.88 -22.41
C ASP A 10 -15.31 26.56 -21.10
N CYS A 11 -14.12 26.19 -20.60
CA CYS A 11 -13.41 27.01 -19.63
C CYS A 11 -12.84 28.18 -20.42
N GLY A 12 -13.66 29.22 -20.59
CA GLY A 12 -13.28 30.49 -21.19
C GLY A 12 -12.15 31.15 -20.41
N LEU A 13 -10.92 30.71 -20.67
CA LEU A 13 -9.75 31.54 -20.51
C LEU A 13 -9.98 32.75 -21.42
N VAL A 14 -10.31 33.89 -20.82
CA VAL A 14 -10.22 35.19 -21.48
C VAL A 14 -8.78 35.35 -21.94
N GLY A 15 -8.53 34.89 -23.16
CA GLY A 15 -7.19 34.81 -23.73
C GLY A 15 -6.61 36.20 -23.87
N GLY A 16 -5.28 36.32 -23.71
CA GLY A 16 -4.56 37.59 -23.74
C GLY A 16 -4.80 38.50 -24.95
N ALA A 17 -5.49 38.02 -25.99
CA ALA A 17 -5.98 38.82 -27.11
C ALA A 17 -7.03 39.88 -26.69
N GLY A 18 -7.96 39.55 -25.78
CA GLY A 18 -8.96 40.50 -25.30
C GLY A 18 -8.37 41.57 -24.38
N LEU A 19 -7.30 41.23 -23.65
CA LEU A 19 -6.56 42.19 -22.83
C LEU A 19 -5.81 43.20 -23.71
N LEU A 20 -5.20 42.74 -24.80
CA LEU A 20 -4.47 43.57 -25.75
C LEU A 20 -5.38 44.60 -26.45
N GLU A 21 -6.54 44.17 -26.95
CA GLU A 21 -7.52 45.07 -27.58
C GLU A 21 -8.08 46.10 -26.57
N ALA A 22 -8.33 45.68 -25.32
CA ALA A 22 -8.78 46.58 -24.26
C ALA A 22 -7.70 47.59 -23.85
N LEU A 23 -6.43 47.16 -23.81
CA LEU A 23 -5.29 48.01 -23.48
C LEU A 23 -5.03 49.05 -24.57
N GLU A 24 -5.11 48.61 -25.84
CA GLU A 24 -4.95 49.49 -27.01
C GLU A 24 -6.04 50.56 -27.03
N LYS A 25 -7.30 50.18 -26.75
CA LYS A 25 -8.42 51.12 -26.64
C LYS A 25 -8.24 52.11 -25.47
N ALA A 26 -7.82 51.64 -24.30
CA ALA A 26 -7.60 52.50 -23.13
C ALA A 26 -6.41 53.48 -23.34
N LEU A 27 -5.35 53.03 -24.00
CA LEU A 27 -4.22 53.87 -24.41
C LEU A 27 -4.67 54.96 -25.39
N LEU A 28 -5.47 54.61 -26.38
CA LEU A 28 -6.03 55.54 -27.38
C LEU A 28 -6.99 56.57 -26.76
N GLU A 29 -7.74 56.19 -25.72
CA GLU A 29 -8.63 57.09 -24.98
C GLU A 29 -7.89 58.01 -23.99
N ALA A 30 -6.75 57.57 -23.43
CA ALA A 30 -5.90 58.36 -22.54
C ALA A 30 -4.91 59.29 -23.29
N LEU A 31 -4.58 58.98 -24.54
CA LEU A 31 -3.64 59.72 -25.40
C LEU A 31 -3.89 61.24 -25.53
N PRO A 32 -5.14 61.76 -25.53
CA PRO A 32 -5.40 63.19 -25.56
C PRO A 32 -5.09 63.95 -24.25
N SER A 33 -5.02 63.26 -23.10
CA SER A 33 -4.79 63.85 -21.76
C SER A 33 -3.40 63.57 -21.19
N LEU A 34 -2.56 62.84 -21.93
CA LEU A 34 -1.21 62.40 -21.57
C LEU A 34 -0.14 63.50 -21.77
N GLY A 35 -0.42 64.71 -21.26
CA GLY A 35 0.56 65.81 -21.22
C GLY A 35 1.67 65.60 -20.19
N ASP A 36 1.40 64.83 -19.11
CA ASP A 36 2.33 64.58 -18.02
C ASP A 36 2.54 63.08 -17.80
N ALA A 37 3.81 62.64 -17.81
CA ALA A 37 4.20 61.23 -17.62
C ALA A 37 3.72 60.61 -16.28
N GLU A 38 3.33 61.45 -15.32
CA GLU A 38 2.85 61.03 -14.00
C GLU A 38 1.40 60.48 -14.04
N THR A 39 0.60 60.77 -15.07
CA THR A 39 -0.80 60.33 -15.16
C THR A 39 -0.99 59.02 -15.94
N VAL A 40 0.04 58.58 -16.68
CA VAL A 40 0.01 57.33 -17.47
C VAL A 40 -0.06 56.10 -16.58
N ALA A 41 0.80 56.08 -15.56
CA ALA A 41 0.93 54.96 -14.64
C ALA A 41 -0.37 54.66 -13.87
N PRO A 42 -1.09 55.63 -13.28
CA PRO A 42 -2.36 55.36 -12.61
C PRO A 42 -3.48 54.95 -13.58
N ALA A 43 -3.50 55.47 -14.82
CA ALA A 43 -4.49 55.07 -15.83
C ALA A 43 -4.27 53.62 -16.29
N LEU A 44 -3.03 53.23 -16.58
CA LEU A 44 -2.68 51.84 -16.89
C LEU A 44 -2.96 50.91 -15.71
N ALA A 45 -2.67 51.35 -14.48
CA ALA A 45 -2.95 50.59 -13.28
C ALA A 45 -4.46 50.35 -13.11
N GLN A 46 -5.31 51.37 -13.31
CA GLN A 46 -6.78 51.22 -13.23
C GLN A 46 -7.35 50.18 -14.21
N TYR A 47 -6.71 50.00 -15.37
CA TYR A 47 -7.13 49.00 -16.36
C TYR A 47 -6.52 47.61 -16.14
N LEU A 48 -5.24 47.54 -15.75
CA LEU A 48 -4.51 46.29 -15.62
C LEU A 48 -4.73 45.59 -14.27
N LEU A 49 -4.90 46.35 -13.18
CA LEU A 49 -5.08 45.79 -11.83
C LEU A 49 -6.29 44.86 -11.74
N PRO A 50 -7.50 45.23 -12.21
CA PRO A 50 -8.67 44.35 -12.10
C PRO A 50 -8.47 43.00 -12.81
N SER A 51 -7.87 43.01 -14.00
CA SER A 51 -7.60 41.77 -14.74
C SER A 51 -6.48 40.94 -14.10
N ALA A 52 -5.42 41.59 -13.59
CA ALA A 52 -4.37 40.92 -12.85
C ALA A 52 -4.91 40.29 -11.55
N GLU A 53 -5.75 41.02 -10.80
CA GLU A 53 -6.42 40.54 -9.58
C GLU A 53 -7.36 39.36 -9.88
N GLU A 54 -8.13 39.43 -10.96
CA GLU A 54 -9.00 38.32 -11.40
C GLU A 54 -8.18 37.08 -11.80
N SER A 55 -7.09 37.26 -12.54
CA SER A 55 -6.20 36.16 -12.92
C SER A 55 -5.50 35.52 -11.71
N LEU A 56 -5.09 36.33 -10.73
CA LEU A 56 -4.51 35.86 -9.48
C LEU A 56 -5.54 35.12 -8.63
N ALA A 57 -6.77 35.66 -8.53
CA ALA A 57 -7.86 34.99 -7.82
C ALA A 57 -8.26 33.66 -8.48
N ALA A 58 -8.30 33.61 -9.81
CA ALA A 58 -8.54 32.37 -10.57
C ALA A 58 -7.42 31.35 -10.34
N ALA A 59 -6.16 31.76 -10.41
CA ALA A 59 -5.01 30.90 -10.13
C ALA A 59 -5.02 30.38 -8.68
N GLN A 60 -5.37 31.22 -7.71
CA GLN A 60 -5.52 30.84 -6.30
C GLN A 60 -6.64 29.81 -6.10
N ARG A 61 -7.81 30.02 -6.72
CA ARG A 61 -8.92 29.05 -6.68
C ARG A 61 -8.52 27.71 -7.28
N ALA A 62 -7.91 27.72 -8.47
CA ALA A 62 -7.43 26.50 -9.14
C ALA A 62 -6.42 25.74 -8.27
N LEU A 63 -5.51 26.45 -7.58
CA LEU A 63 -4.54 25.83 -6.68
C LEU A 63 -5.21 25.20 -5.45
N VAL A 64 -6.21 25.86 -4.86
CA VAL A 64 -6.98 25.33 -3.73
C VAL A 64 -7.80 24.10 -4.14
N GLU A 65 -8.47 24.15 -5.29
CA GLU A 65 -9.25 23.04 -5.83
C GLU A 65 -8.36 21.83 -6.16
N SER A 66 -7.22 22.07 -6.80
CA SER A 66 -6.23 21.02 -7.09
C SER A 66 -5.68 20.39 -5.81
N ALA A 67 -5.35 21.20 -4.79
CA ALA A 67 -4.86 20.69 -3.51
C ALA A 67 -5.93 19.87 -2.77
N ALA A 68 -7.20 20.30 -2.81
CA ALA A 68 -8.31 19.56 -2.24
C ALA A 68 -8.55 18.23 -2.98
N GLY A 69 -8.46 18.23 -4.31
CA GLY A 69 -8.53 17.03 -5.14
C GLY A 69 -7.43 16.02 -4.81
N ALA A 70 -6.17 16.48 -4.74
CA ALA A 70 -5.02 15.65 -4.40
C ALA A 70 -5.16 15.03 -3.00
N ARG A 71 -5.62 15.80 -2.01
CA ARG A 71 -5.86 15.28 -0.65
C ARG A 71 -6.93 14.20 -0.63
N ARG A 72 -8.03 14.39 -1.37
CA ARG A 72 -9.11 13.39 -1.44
C ARG A 72 -8.63 12.09 -2.07
N GLN A 73 -7.85 12.18 -3.16
CA GLN A 73 -7.26 11.01 -3.81
C GLN A 73 -6.28 10.28 -2.89
N ALA A 74 -5.41 11.03 -2.18
CA ALA A 74 -4.48 10.45 -1.21
C ALA A 74 -5.22 9.74 -0.06
N ALA A 75 -6.28 10.36 0.48
CA ALA A 75 -7.10 9.75 1.53
C ALA A 75 -7.79 8.47 1.05
N GLN A 76 -8.29 8.45 -0.19
CA GLN A 76 -8.88 7.26 -0.79
C GLN A 76 -7.83 6.15 -0.98
N ALA A 77 -6.64 6.46 -1.51
CA ALA A 77 -5.57 5.48 -1.67
C ALA A 77 -5.08 4.91 -0.32
N ALA A 78 -5.03 5.75 0.72
CA ALA A 78 -4.72 5.31 2.09
C ALA A 78 -5.81 4.39 2.64
N GLN A 79 -7.09 4.69 2.38
CA GLN A 79 -8.22 3.84 2.75
C GLN A 79 -8.17 2.48 2.03
N GLU A 80 -7.94 2.45 0.71
CA GLU A 80 -7.80 1.20 -0.05
C GLU A 80 -6.62 0.35 0.46
N THR A 81 -5.52 1.00 0.82
CA THR A 81 -4.36 0.33 1.44
C THR A 81 -4.73 -0.27 2.80
N LEU A 82 -5.44 0.49 3.64
CA LEU A 82 -5.92 0.04 4.95
C LEU A 82 -6.85 -1.18 4.82
N GLU A 83 -7.80 -1.15 3.89
CA GLU A 83 -8.70 -2.28 3.63
C GLU A 83 -7.92 -3.52 3.20
N ARG A 84 -7.00 -3.39 2.25
CA ARG A 84 -6.18 -4.50 1.79
C ARG A 84 -5.35 -5.11 2.92
N VAL A 85 -4.65 -4.29 3.70
CA VAL A 85 -3.76 -4.76 4.76
C VAL A 85 -4.56 -5.37 5.91
N SER A 86 -5.67 -4.76 6.31
CA SER A 86 -6.53 -5.28 7.38
C SER A 86 -7.09 -6.66 7.05
N ILE A 87 -7.55 -6.90 5.82
CA ILE A 87 -8.04 -8.22 5.39
C ILE A 87 -6.90 -9.24 5.36
N ALA A 88 -5.74 -8.86 4.84
CA ALA A 88 -4.58 -9.75 4.79
C ALA A 88 -4.12 -10.17 6.19
N VAL A 89 -4.03 -9.22 7.13
CA VAL A 89 -3.63 -9.51 8.53
C VAL A 89 -4.67 -10.37 9.23
N GLN A 90 -5.97 -10.05 9.11
CA GLN A 90 -7.03 -10.87 9.70
C GLN A 90 -6.98 -12.32 9.21
N LEU A 91 -6.78 -12.52 7.90
CA LEU A 91 -6.68 -13.84 7.32
C LEU A 91 -5.41 -14.58 7.80
N SER A 92 -4.31 -13.87 8.00
CA SER A 92 -3.09 -14.45 8.57
C SER A 92 -3.19 -14.78 10.05
N VAL A 93 -3.92 -14.00 10.85
CA VAL A 93 -4.23 -14.35 12.24
C VAL A 93 -5.08 -15.62 12.26
N LYS A 94 -6.15 -15.67 11.45
CA LYS A 94 -6.99 -16.87 11.31
C LYS A 94 -6.16 -18.10 10.91
N THR A 95 -5.24 -17.93 9.97
CA THR A 95 -4.31 -18.98 9.51
C THR A 95 -3.39 -19.43 10.65
N ALA A 96 -2.75 -18.51 11.35
CA ALA A 96 -1.85 -18.80 12.47
C ALA A 96 -2.56 -19.54 13.61
N SER A 97 -3.81 -19.19 13.93
CA SER A 97 -4.61 -19.88 14.95
C SER A 97 -5.08 -21.27 14.53
N ALA A 98 -5.20 -21.55 13.22
CA ALA A 98 -5.61 -22.86 12.70
C ALA A 98 -4.43 -23.84 12.57
N LEU A 99 -3.19 -23.37 12.73
CA LEU A 99 -1.98 -24.16 12.54
C LEU A 99 -1.51 -24.78 13.85
N GLU A 100 -1.28 -26.09 13.82
CA GLU A 100 -0.65 -26.83 14.92
C GLU A 100 0.88 -26.82 14.75
N LEU A 101 1.49 -25.65 14.97
CA LEU A 101 2.96 -25.51 14.97
C LEU A 101 3.53 -25.75 16.38
N PRO A 102 4.77 -26.27 16.49
CA PRO A 102 5.44 -26.32 17.78
C PRO A 102 5.64 -24.90 18.34
N ALA A 103 5.71 -24.79 19.67
CA ALA A 103 5.62 -23.51 20.38
C ALA A 103 6.63 -22.45 19.92
N LYS A 104 7.85 -22.86 19.56
CA LYS A 104 8.93 -21.96 19.13
C LYS A 104 8.66 -21.38 17.73
N GLU A 105 8.15 -22.20 16.82
CA GLU A 105 7.78 -21.85 15.46
C GLU A 105 6.54 -20.95 15.48
N ALA A 106 5.55 -21.28 16.30
CA ALA A 106 4.36 -20.46 16.54
C ALA A 106 4.72 -19.07 17.08
N GLU A 107 5.60 -18.98 18.09
CA GLU A 107 6.10 -17.69 18.60
C GLU A 107 6.86 -16.91 17.51
N GLY A 108 7.63 -17.61 16.68
CA GLY A 108 8.33 -17.02 15.55
C GLY A 108 7.39 -16.40 14.52
N LEU A 109 6.27 -17.07 14.24
CA LEU A 109 5.24 -16.60 13.31
C LEU A 109 4.45 -15.41 13.89
N GLU A 110 4.01 -15.51 15.14
CA GLU A 110 3.36 -14.43 15.89
C GLU A 110 4.20 -13.15 15.84
N ARG A 111 5.50 -13.27 16.16
CA ARG A 111 6.43 -12.12 16.13
C ARG A 111 6.61 -11.54 14.72
N ALA A 112 6.59 -12.38 13.69
CA ALA A 112 6.69 -11.93 12.30
C ALA A 112 5.43 -11.19 11.87
N LEU A 113 4.25 -11.68 12.27
CA LEU A 113 2.97 -11.05 11.96
C LEU A 113 2.82 -9.69 12.67
N LEU A 114 3.25 -9.59 13.93
CA LEU A 114 3.28 -8.33 14.67
C LEU A 114 4.21 -7.29 14.02
N LYS A 115 5.45 -7.68 13.71
CA LYS A 115 6.45 -6.76 13.12
C LYS A 115 6.20 -6.43 11.65
N GLY A 116 5.54 -7.33 10.93
CA GLY A 116 5.15 -7.14 9.54
C GLY A 116 3.74 -6.58 9.45
N GLY A 117 2.77 -7.49 9.28
CA GLY A 117 1.39 -7.14 8.94
C GLY A 117 0.70 -6.22 9.94
N CYS A 118 0.75 -6.49 11.24
CA CYS A 118 0.11 -5.61 12.24
C CYS A 118 0.75 -4.22 12.25
N SER A 119 2.08 -4.13 12.10
CA SER A 119 2.77 -2.84 11.99
C SER A 119 2.40 -2.09 10.72
N GLU A 120 2.19 -2.79 9.60
CA GLU A 120 1.67 -2.15 8.38
C GLU A 120 0.22 -1.71 8.52
N TRP A 121 -0.64 -2.50 9.18
CA TRP A 121 -2.01 -2.10 9.47
C TRP A 121 -2.04 -0.83 10.32
N TRP A 122 -1.27 -0.81 11.40
CA TRP A 122 -1.13 0.37 12.25
C TRP A 122 -0.65 1.60 11.46
N ARG A 123 0.37 1.44 10.58
CA ARG A 123 0.86 2.51 9.71
C ARG A 123 -0.22 3.01 8.76
N ALA A 124 -0.98 2.12 8.14
CA ALA A 124 -2.06 2.48 7.23
C ALA A 124 -3.17 3.25 7.96
N MET A 125 -3.51 2.87 9.20
CA MET A 125 -4.43 3.62 10.04
C MET A 125 -3.88 5.02 10.35
N LEU A 126 -2.61 5.11 10.76
CA LEU A 126 -1.95 6.38 11.08
C LEU A 126 -1.96 7.34 9.88
N LEU A 127 -1.62 6.84 8.69
CA LEU A 127 -1.64 7.64 7.46
C LEU A 127 -3.06 8.11 7.12
N ARG A 128 -4.07 7.22 7.21
CA ARG A 128 -5.47 7.58 6.95
C ARG A 128 -5.93 8.70 7.88
N GLU A 129 -5.70 8.54 9.18
CA GLU A 129 -6.09 9.53 10.18
C GLU A 129 -5.38 10.87 9.97
N ALA A 130 -4.09 10.86 9.62
CA ALA A 130 -3.34 12.09 9.37
C ALA A 130 -3.89 12.86 8.16
N LEU A 131 -4.27 12.15 7.09
CA LEU A 131 -4.89 12.75 5.91
C LEU A 131 -6.29 13.30 6.22
N HIS A 132 -7.08 12.61 7.05
CA HIS A 132 -8.37 13.12 7.52
C HIS A 132 -8.24 14.32 8.47
N ALA A 133 -7.18 14.38 9.27
CA ALA A 133 -6.83 15.53 10.10
C ALA A 133 -6.33 16.74 9.28
N GLY A 134 -6.17 16.59 7.96
CA GLY A 134 -5.81 17.67 7.05
C GLY A 134 -4.31 17.85 6.83
N LEU A 135 -3.48 16.88 7.25
CA LEU A 135 -2.06 16.89 6.95
C LEU A 135 -1.83 16.85 5.43
N GLU A 136 -0.83 17.59 4.96
CA GLU A 136 -0.51 17.65 3.54
C GLU A 136 -0.07 16.25 3.04
N PRO A 137 -0.59 15.76 1.89
CA PRO A 137 -0.35 14.39 1.42
C PRO A 137 1.12 13.98 1.29
N ALA A 138 1.98 14.82 0.72
CA ALA A 138 3.39 14.50 0.54
C ALA A 138 4.10 14.36 1.90
N LYS A 139 3.83 15.29 2.83
CA LYS A 139 4.34 15.23 4.20
C LYS A 139 3.83 14.00 4.95
N ALA A 140 2.54 13.70 4.85
CA ALA A 140 1.94 12.53 5.49
C ALA A 140 2.57 11.23 4.99
N ALA A 141 2.75 11.10 3.68
CA ALA A 141 3.39 9.93 3.06
C ALA A 141 4.86 9.79 3.48
N LEU A 142 5.62 10.89 3.51
CA LEU A 142 7.02 10.88 3.96
C LEU A 142 7.14 10.43 5.41
N LEU A 143 6.32 10.98 6.31
CA LEU A 143 6.34 10.61 7.73
C LEU A 143 5.84 9.17 7.95
N ALA A 144 4.88 8.69 7.16
CA ALA A 144 4.38 7.32 7.29
C ALA A 144 5.39 6.29 6.74
N ALA A 145 6.19 6.68 5.76
CA ALA A 145 7.30 5.88 5.24
C ALA A 145 8.50 5.88 6.22
N ASP A 146 8.75 6.99 6.91
CA ASP A 146 9.77 7.06 7.95
C ASP A 146 9.26 6.40 9.25
N LEU A 147 9.73 5.18 9.50
CA LEU A 147 9.42 4.41 10.70
C LEU A 147 10.14 4.94 11.96
N SER A 148 10.82 6.08 11.92
CA SER A 148 11.51 6.65 13.08
C SER A 148 10.54 7.05 14.21
N PRO A 149 10.96 6.96 15.49
CA PRO A 149 10.15 7.44 16.61
C PRO A 149 9.76 8.92 16.50
N ALA A 150 10.59 9.73 15.84
CA ALA A 150 10.34 11.15 15.61
C ALA A 150 9.17 11.36 14.63
N ALA A 151 9.20 10.68 13.47
CA ALA A 151 8.14 10.78 12.47
C ALA A 151 6.79 10.26 12.99
N ARG A 152 6.79 9.16 13.75
CA ARG A 152 5.59 8.64 14.41
C ARG A 152 5.00 9.62 15.41
N LYS A 153 5.85 10.23 16.25
CA LYS A 153 5.42 11.24 17.22
C LYS A 153 4.82 12.46 16.53
N GLU A 154 5.40 12.89 15.41
CA GLU A 154 4.88 14.00 14.62
C GLU A 154 3.50 13.67 14.02
N LEU A 155 3.33 12.47 13.43
CA LEU A 155 2.04 12.03 12.92
C LEU A 155 0.98 11.97 14.03
N LEU A 156 1.29 11.33 15.16
CA LEU A 156 0.36 11.25 16.30
C LEU A 156 -0.03 12.63 16.84
N ALA A 157 0.90 13.58 16.85
CA ALA A 157 0.62 14.96 17.29
C ALA A 157 -0.31 15.73 16.34
N SER A 158 -0.41 15.31 15.08
CA SER A 158 -1.34 15.90 14.10
C SER A 158 -2.79 15.41 14.25
N LEU A 159 -3.02 14.38 15.07
CA LEU A 159 -4.32 13.72 15.20
C LEU A 159 -5.17 14.28 16.34
N PRO A 160 -6.51 14.09 16.28
CA PRO A 160 -7.38 14.26 17.44
C PRO A 160 -6.94 13.39 18.62
N SER A 161 -7.13 13.86 19.85
CA SER A 161 -6.67 13.18 21.07
C SER A 161 -7.21 11.75 21.22
N SER A 162 -8.45 11.49 20.79
CA SER A 162 -9.05 10.15 20.77
C SER A 162 -8.34 9.21 19.79
N ALA A 163 -8.06 9.67 18.57
CA ALA A 163 -7.37 8.87 17.56
C ALA A 163 -5.90 8.63 17.94
N ALA A 164 -5.21 9.68 18.43
CA ALA A 164 -3.83 9.60 18.89
C ALA A 164 -3.67 8.59 20.04
N SER A 165 -4.54 8.63 21.04
CA SER A 165 -4.49 7.70 22.17
C SER A 165 -4.76 6.26 21.75
N ALA A 166 -5.75 6.02 20.88
CA ALA A 166 -6.04 4.69 20.35
C ALA A 166 -4.85 4.11 19.55
N LEU A 167 -4.25 4.89 18.67
CA LEU A 167 -3.10 4.47 17.87
C LEU A 167 -1.82 4.28 18.70
N THR A 168 -1.64 5.07 19.76
CA THR A 168 -0.52 4.89 20.71
C THR A 168 -0.66 3.57 21.47
N ASN A 169 -1.87 3.23 21.90
CA ASN A 169 -2.14 1.95 22.56
C ASN A 169 -1.86 0.76 21.62
N LEU A 170 -2.27 0.86 20.35
CA LEU A 170 -1.98 -0.15 19.34
C LEU A 170 -0.48 -0.27 19.06
N GLU A 171 0.27 0.84 19.00
CA GLU A 171 1.72 0.83 18.81
C GLU A 171 2.42 0.06 19.93
N ALA A 172 2.01 0.26 21.18
CA ALA A 172 2.58 -0.44 22.33
C ALA A 172 2.43 -1.98 22.23
N MET A 173 1.37 -2.46 21.57
CA MET A 173 1.16 -3.89 21.35
C MET A 173 2.09 -4.49 20.28
N LEU A 174 2.63 -3.69 19.36
CA LEU A 174 3.53 -4.19 18.31
C LEU A 174 4.91 -4.59 18.86
N GLY A 175 5.33 -3.98 19.97
CA GLY A 175 6.61 -4.23 20.64
C GLY A 175 6.51 -4.94 21.99
N GLY A 176 5.30 -5.11 22.51
CA GLY A 176 5.04 -5.62 23.86
C GLY A 176 5.43 -7.09 24.05
N LYS A 177 6.11 -7.39 25.16
CA LYS A 177 6.36 -8.77 25.58
C LYS A 177 5.02 -9.40 25.99
N GLY A 178 4.61 -10.48 25.32
CA GLY A 178 3.32 -11.16 25.56
C GLY A 178 2.15 -10.63 24.73
N SER A 179 2.39 -9.68 23.82
CA SER A 179 1.40 -9.30 22.82
C SER A 179 1.27 -10.38 21.75
N SER A 180 0.05 -10.64 21.29
CA SER A 180 -0.26 -11.54 20.17
C SER A 180 -0.93 -10.78 19.04
N ALA A 181 -0.81 -11.31 17.82
CA ALA A 181 -1.46 -10.73 16.66
C ALA A 181 -3.00 -10.76 16.80
N ALA A 182 -3.56 -11.80 17.42
CA ALA A 182 -4.99 -11.87 17.71
C ALA A 182 -5.42 -10.75 18.69
N ALA A 183 -4.67 -10.51 19.75
CA ALA A 183 -4.95 -9.42 20.69
C ALA A 183 -4.86 -8.05 20.01
N PHE A 184 -3.92 -7.87 19.08
CA PHE A 184 -3.83 -6.64 18.27
C PHE A 184 -5.09 -6.42 17.43
N VAL A 185 -5.57 -7.45 16.72
CA VAL A 185 -6.80 -7.35 15.92
C VAL A 185 -8.00 -7.00 16.79
N ASP A 186 -8.16 -7.65 17.94
CA ASP A 186 -9.20 -7.33 18.91
C ASP A 186 -9.12 -5.89 19.43
N ALA A 187 -7.91 -5.38 19.64
CA ALA A 187 -7.68 -4.00 20.05
C ALA A 187 -8.03 -2.99 18.94
N VAL A 188 -7.78 -3.33 17.67
CA VAL A 188 -8.22 -2.50 16.53
C VAL A 188 -9.74 -2.35 16.53
N TRP A 189 -10.49 -3.43 16.74
CA TRP A 189 -11.96 -3.34 16.81
C TRP A 189 -12.49 -2.54 18.00
N LYS A 190 -11.69 -2.41 19.05
CA LYS A 190 -11.99 -1.57 20.22
C LYS A 190 -11.52 -0.13 20.07
N ALA A 191 -10.83 0.23 18.97
CA ALA A 191 -10.28 1.56 18.73
C ALA A 191 -11.33 2.60 18.25
N GLY A 192 -12.61 2.25 18.22
CA GLY A 192 -13.71 3.18 17.91
C GLY A 192 -13.62 3.72 16.47
N ALA A 193 -13.74 5.05 16.31
CA ALA A 193 -13.77 5.72 15.01
C ALA A 193 -12.55 5.41 14.12
N VAL A 194 -11.39 5.12 14.72
CA VAL A 194 -10.17 4.78 13.96
C VAL A 194 -10.34 3.46 13.19
N SER A 195 -11.23 2.58 13.66
CA SER A 195 -11.52 1.27 13.05
C SER A 195 -12.59 1.31 11.95
N GLU A 196 -13.31 2.43 11.75
CA GLU A 196 -14.42 2.50 10.79
C GLU A 196 -13.98 2.24 9.33
N GLY A 197 -12.72 2.52 9.01
CA GLY A 197 -12.12 2.19 7.72
C GLY A 197 -11.63 0.74 7.58
N CYS A 198 -11.80 -0.10 8.61
CA CYS A 198 -11.30 -1.48 8.62
C CYS A 198 -12.45 -2.47 8.36
N PRO A 199 -12.50 -3.11 7.19
CA PRO A 199 -13.51 -4.12 6.91
C PRO A 199 -13.29 -5.39 7.73
N PRO A 200 -14.34 -5.99 8.32
CA PRO A 200 -14.22 -7.31 8.91
C PRO A 200 -13.99 -8.35 7.81
N LEU A 201 -13.20 -9.38 8.14
CA LEU A 201 -13.00 -10.54 7.30
C LEU A 201 -14.31 -11.31 7.16
N ASP A 202 -14.74 -11.49 5.92
CA ASP A 202 -15.86 -12.35 5.56
C ASP A 202 -15.41 -13.38 4.52
N LYS A 203 -16.26 -14.38 4.25
CA LYS A 203 -15.94 -15.47 3.32
C LYS A 203 -15.69 -14.99 1.88
N LYS A 204 -16.32 -13.89 1.46
CA LYS A 204 -16.14 -13.31 0.11
C LYS A 204 -14.77 -12.65 0.02
N ARG A 205 -14.39 -11.85 1.02
CA ARG A 205 -13.09 -11.18 1.11
C ARG A 205 -11.95 -12.16 1.29
N GLU A 206 -12.14 -13.19 2.09
CA GLU A 206 -11.18 -14.30 2.23
C GLU A 206 -10.93 -14.98 0.88
N LYS A 207 -11.98 -15.37 0.16
CA LYS A 207 -11.86 -15.98 -1.17
C LYS A 207 -11.16 -15.06 -2.17
N ALA A 208 -11.52 -13.77 -2.17
CA ALA A 208 -10.89 -12.77 -3.02
C ALA A 208 -9.40 -12.61 -2.70
N GLN A 209 -9.04 -12.51 -1.43
CA GLN A 209 -7.65 -12.38 -0.98
C GLN A 209 -6.81 -13.60 -1.35
N LEU A 210 -7.34 -14.81 -1.15
CA LEU A 210 -6.67 -16.06 -1.55
C LEU A 210 -6.47 -16.14 -3.06
N ALA A 211 -7.47 -15.73 -3.86
CA ALA A 211 -7.36 -15.70 -5.31
C ALA A 211 -6.28 -14.72 -5.79
N THR A 212 -6.30 -13.49 -5.28
CA THR A 212 -5.31 -12.46 -5.60
C THR A 212 -3.90 -12.88 -5.18
N ALA A 213 -3.75 -13.45 -3.98
CA ALA A 213 -2.46 -13.93 -3.49
C ALA A 213 -1.92 -15.07 -4.36
N ARG A 214 -2.78 -16.02 -4.75
CA ARG A 214 -2.41 -17.13 -5.64
C ARG A 214 -1.90 -16.63 -6.99
N GLU A 215 -2.64 -15.74 -7.63
CA GLU A 215 -2.26 -15.19 -8.94
C GLU A 215 -0.95 -14.39 -8.86
N SER A 216 -0.81 -13.55 -7.83
CA SER A 216 0.40 -12.77 -7.59
C SER A 216 1.62 -13.66 -7.35
N MET A 217 1.50 -14.69 -6.49
CA MET A 217 2.61 -15.61 -6.20
C MET A 217 3.01 -16.43 -7.43
N ARG A 218 2.04 -16.90 -8.23
CA ARG A 218 2.33 -17.59 -9.50
C ARG A 218 3.08 -16.69 -10.48
N SER A 219 2.62 -15.44 -10.62
CA SER A 219 3.28 -14.44 -11.47
C SER A 219 4.73 -14.20 -11.01
N GLN A 220 4.95 -14.02 -9.71
CA GLN A 220 6.30 -13.85 -9.14
C GLN A 220 7.17 -15.08 -9.36
N LEU A 221 6.64 -16.30 -9.16
CA LEU A 221 7.39 -17.55 -9.33
C LEU A 221 7.87 -17.78 -10.78
N ASN A 222 7.15 -17.22 -11.75
CA ASN A 222 7.51 -17.31 -13.17
C ASN A 222 8.71 -16.45 -13.56
N VAL A 223 8.95 -15.36 -12.85
CA VAL A 223 10.05 -14.43 -13.15
C VAL A 223 11.21 -14.52 -12.16
N GLU A 224 10.97 -15.02 -10.95
CA GLU A 224 11.98 -15.11 -9.91
C GLU A 224 13.05 -16.16 -10.22
N THR A 225 14.31 -15.82 -10.00
CA THR A 225 15.46 -16.70 -10.26
C THR A 225 16.20 -17.06 -8.97
N GLN A 226 16.03 -16.28 -7.90
CA GLN A 226 16.73 -16.53 -6.65
C GLN A 226 16.18 -17.78 -5.96
N PRO A 227 17.00 -18.84 -5.75
CA PRO A 227 16.52 -20.13 -5.24
C PRO A 227 15.77 -20.03 -3.90
N ALA A 228 16.25 -19.18 -2.99
CA ALA A 228 15.60 -18.98 -1.69
C ALA A 228 14.20 -18.35 -1.81
N VAL A 229 14.03 -17.41 -2.73
CA VAL A 229 12.73 -16.75 -2.96
C VAL A 229 11.79 -17.70 -3.71
N VAL A 230 12.28 -18.44 -4.69
CA VAL A 230 11.52 -19.50 -5.39
C VAL A 230 10.98 -20.52 -4.39
N LEU A 231 11.82 -21.05 -3.50
CA LEU A 231 11.40 -21.99 -2.46
C LEU A 231 10.30 -21.37 -1.57
N HIS A 232 10.52 -20.13 -1.12
CA HIS A 232 9.57 -19.43 -0.25
C HIS A 232 8.20 -19.27 -0.90
N LEU A 233 8.16 -18.71 -2.12
CA LEU A 233 6.94 -18.51 -2.90
C LEU A 233 6.22 -19.83 -3.16
N SER A 234 6.96 -20.89 -3.45
CA SER A 234 6.39 -22.20 -3.76
C SER A 234 5.70 -22.84 -2.56
N VAL A 235 6.33 -22.78 -1.39
CA VAL A 235 5.74 -23.30 -0.14
C VAL A 235 4.48 -22.51 0.22
N LEU A 236 4.52 -21.17 0.13
CA LEU A 236 3.35 -20.34 0.39
C LEU A 236 2.20 -20.58 -0.59
N LEU A 237 2.52 -20.74 -1.89
CA LEU A 237 1.53 -21.05 -2.91
C LEU A 237 0.87 -22.41 -2.66
N LEU A 238 1.65 -23.44 -2.31
CA LEU A 238 1.12 -24.76 -1.95
C LEU A 238 0.20 -24.71 -0.74
N LEU A 239 0.53 -23.91 0.28
CA LEU A 239 -0.33 -23.73 1.45
C LEU A 239 -1.67 -23.07 1.08
N ILE A 240 -1.67 -22.13 0.13
CA ILE A 240 -2.89 -21.51 -0.39
C ILE A 240 -3.71 -22.51 -1.22
N GLU A 241 -3.05 -23.30 -2.07
CA GLU A 241 -3.73 -24.23 -2.99
C GLU A 241 -4.31 -25.45 -2.29
N LEU A 242 -3.56 -26.06 -1.37
CA LEU A 242 -3.95 -27.32 -0.72
C LEU A 242 -4.75 -27.08 0.55
N ARG A 243 -4.42 -26.04 1.33
CA ARG A 243 -5.00 -25.79 2.66
C ARG A 243 -5.80 -24.49 2.77
N SER A 244 -5.83 -23.65 1.73
CA SER A 244 -6.41 -22.29 1.80
C SER A 244 -5.82 -21.42 2.93
N LEU A 245 -4.54 -21.63 3.27
CA LEU A 245 -3.84 -20.89 4.32
C LEU A 245 -3.04 -19.74 3.71
N PHE A 246 -3.23 -18.53 4.24
CA PHE A 246 -2.54 -17.33 3.76
C PHE A 246 -1.70 -16.70 4.86
N PHE A 247 -0.46 -16.41 4.52
CA PHE A 247 0.47 -15.73 5.41
C PHE A 247 0.89 -14.40 4.81
N TYR A 248 0.73 -13.34 5.60
CA TYR A 248 1.16 -12.00 5.28
C TYR A 248 2.69 -11.94 5.17
N SER A 249 3.39 -12.57 6.11
CA SER A 249 4.84 -12.72 6.11
C SER A 249 5.24 -13.97 6.89
N VAL A 250 6.18 -14.74 6.35
CA VAL A 250 6.72 -15.94 7.00
C VAL A 250 8.24 -15.81 7.08
N PRO A 251 8.85 -15.95 8.27
CA PRO A 251 10.30 -16.08 8.37
C PRO A 251 10.81 -17.33 7.65
N GLY A 252 11.88 -17.22 6.86
CA GLY A 252 12.45 -18.36 6.13
C GLY A 252 12.81 -19.57 7.00
N LYS A 253 13.15 -19.35 8.27
CA LYS A 253 13.40 -20.41 9.26
C LYS A 253 12.19 -21.28 9.59
N LEU A 254 10.97 -20.84 9.27
CA LEU A 254 9.74 -21.63 9.47
C LEU A 254 9.39 -22.51 8.26
N LEU A 255 10.07 -22.32 7.12
CA LEU A 255 9.81 -23.11 5.93
C LEU A 255 9.91 -24.64 6.15
N PRO A 256 10.88 -25.19 6.93
CA PRO A 256 10.93 -26.62 7.17
C PRO A 256 9.65 -27.15 7.83
N ALA A 257 9.17 -26.48 8.89
CA ALA A 257 7.93 -26.86 9.57
C ALA A 257 6.70 -26.74 8.65
N LEU A 258 6.68 -25.72 7.78
CA LEU A 258 5.61 -25.57 6.79
C LEU A 258 5.64 -26.65 5.70
N ILE A 259 6.82 -27.10 5.28
CA ILE A 259 6.97 -28.20 4.32
C ILE A 259 6.48 -29.52 4.94
N GLU A 260 6.79 -29.77 6.22
CA GLU A 260 6.28 -30.93 6.95
C GLU A 260 4.74 -30.95 7.03
N LEU A 261 4.11 -29.79 7.24
CA LEU A 261 2.64 -29.67 7.23
C LEU A 261 1.98 -30.02 5.88
N LEU A 262 2.74 -29.86 4.78
CA LEU A 262 2.28 -30.20 3.42
C LEU A 262 2.49 -31.69 3.09
N GLN A 263 3.32 -32.41 3.84
CA GLN A 263 3.64 -33.82 3.60
C GLN A 263 2.42 -34.73 3.35
N PRO A 264 1.32 -34.68 4.16
CA PRO A 264 0.19 -35.59 3.97
C PRO A 264 -0.64 -35.30 2.71
N GLU A 265 -0.52 -34.10 2.12
CA GLU A 265 -1.31 -33.68 0.94
C GLU A 265 -0.49 -33.68 -0.35
N LEU A 266 0.83 -33.84 -0.24
CA LEU A 266 1.73 -33.87 -1.38
C LEU A 266 2.04 -35.30 -1.82
N PRO A 267 2.14 -35.55 -3.14
CA PRO A 267 2.77 -36.76 -3.65
C PRO A 267 4.18 -36.90 -3.10
N GLN A 268 4.62 -38.14 -2.82
CA GLN A 268 5.92 -38.41 -2.21
C GLN A 268 7.09 -37.79 -2.98
N ILE A 269 7.01 -37.79 -4.31
CA ILE A 269 8.01 -37.17 -5.20
C ILE A 269 8.04 -35.64 -5.01
N GLY A 270 6.87 -35.00 -4.88
CA GLY A 270 6.76 -33.56 -4.65
C GLY A 270 7.33 -33.14 -3.29
N PHE A 271 6.99 -33.89 -2.24
CA PHE A 271 7.57 -33.67 -0.91
C PHE A 271 9.09 -33.85 -0.90
N ALA A 272 9.59 -34.94 -1.51
CA ALA A 272 11.04 -35.19 -1.59
C ALA A 272 11.78 -34.07 -2.35
N THR A 273 11.17 -33.54 -3.41
CA THR A 273 11.72 -32.42 -4.19
C THR A 273 11.83 -31.16 -3.33
N LEU A 274 10.75 -30.78 -2.62
CA LEU A 274 10.75 -29.62 -1.73
C LEU A 274 11.75 -29.76 -0.58
N ALA A 275 11.79 -30.92 0.07
CA ALA A 275 12.69 -31.18 1.19
C ALA A 275 14.16 -31.20 0.76
N SER A 276 14.47 -31.72 -0.44
CA SER A 276 15.81 -31.65 -1.01
C SER A 276 16.19 -30.20 -1.34
N PHE A 277 15.29 -29.48 -2.00
CA PHE A 277 15.55 -28.08 -2.37
C PHE A 277 15.75 -27.19 -1.15
N GLN A 278 14.94 -27.38 -0.11
CA GLN A 278 15.09 -26.67 1.17
C GLN A 278 16.44 -26.93 1.83
N ARG A 279 16.97 -28.16 1.79
CA ARG A 279 18.32 -28.47 2.27
C ARG A 279 19.40 -27.75 1.47
N SER A 280 19.33 -27.79 0.14
CA SER A 280 20.31 -27.10 -0.73
C SER A 280 20.29 -25.58 -0.52
N VAL A 281 19.11 -24.97 -0.40
CA VAL A 281 18.97 -23.53 -0.11
C VAL A 281 19.56 -23.18 1.25
N GLN A 282 19.34 -24.02 2.28
CA GLN A 282 19.94 -23.77 3.59
C GLN A 282 21.46 -23.89 3.59
N ALA A 283 22.02 -24.88 2.88
CA ALA A 283 23.46 -25.01 2.71
C ALA A 283 24.07 -23.78 2.01
N SER A 284 23.39 -23.30 0.95
CA SER A 284 23.77 -22.08 0.23
C SER A 284 23.79 -20.84 1.13
N LEU A 285 22.72 -20.62 1.89
CA LEU A 285 22.61 -19.47 2.80
C LEU A 285 23.57 -19.55 4.00
N ALA A 286 24.00 -20.75 4.37
CA ALA A 286 25.00 -20.96 5.43
C ALA A 286 26.44 -20.72 4.95
N GLY A 287 26.65 -20.44 3.65
CA GLY A 287 27.98 -20.21 3.09
C GLY A 287 28.83 -21.48 2.99
N SER A 288 28.20 -22.64 2.77
CA SER A 288 28.93 -23.88 2.52
C SER A 288 29.63 -23.80 1.16
N ASP A 289 30.95 -24.04 1.13
CA ASP A 289 31.76 -23.98 -0.11
C ASP A 289 31.41 -25.11 -1.11
N ASP A 290 30.67 -26.13 -0.67
CA ASP A 290 30.24 -27.28 -1.48
C ASP A 290 28.86 -27.08 -2.15
N VAL A 291 28.38 -25.85 -2.23
CA VAL A 291 27.05 -25.56 -2.80
C VAL A 291 27.13 -25.62 -4.31
N ASP A 292 26.72 -26.76 -4.85
CA ASP A 292 26.60 -26.96 -6.29
C ASP A 292 25.38 -26.18 -6.82
N GLU A 293 25.67 -25.11 -7.55
CA GLU A 293 24.67 -24.25 -8.20
C GLU A 293 23.72 -25.04 -9.12
N SER A 294 24.20 -26.15 -9.69
CA SER A 294 23.36 -27.02 -10.51
C SER A 294 22.28 -27.70 -9.67
N GLU A 295 22.54 -28.02 -8.40
CA GLU A 295 21.52 -28.57 -7.50
C GLU A 295 20.45 -27.55 -7.14
N LEU A 296 20.84 -26.30 -6.91
CA LEU A 296 19.90 -25.21 -6.67
C LEU A 296 19.02 -24.98 -7.89
N GLN A 297 19.61 -24.98 -9.09
CA GLN A 297 18.86 -24.81 -10.33
C GLN A 297 17.92 -26.00 -10.59
N ARG A 298 18.37 -27.24 -10.37
CA ARG A 298 17.48 -28.42 -10.41
C ARG A 298 16.32 -28.31 -9.43
N GLY A 299 16.55 -27.73 -8.25
CA GLY A 299 15.50 -27.46 -7.27
C GLY A 299 14.47 -26.46 -7.79
N VAL A 300 14.92 -25.35 -8.38
CA VAL A 300 14.04 -24.36 -9.04
C VAL A 300 13.20 -25.01 -10.13
N ASP A 301 13.83 -25.79 -11.02
CA ASP A 301 13.15 -26.44 -12.12
C ASP A 301 12.19 -27.54 -11.63
N GLY A 302 12.59 -28.31 -10.63
CA GLY A 302 11.79 -29.35 -10.01
C GLY A 302 10.51 -28.80 -9.40
N VAL A 303 10.59 -27.68 -8.68
CA VAL A 303 9.41 -27.06 -8.07
C VAL A 303 8.50 -26.41 -9.11
N ARG A 304 9.06 -25.85 -10.20
CA ARG A 304 8.25 -25.39 -11.35
C ARG A 304 7.55 -26.53 -12.07
N ALA A 305 8.18 -27.71 -12.14
CA ALA A 305 7.62 -28.91 -12.73
C ALA A 305 6.45 -29.50 -11.92
N LEU A 306 6.29 -29.14 -10.64
CA LEU A 306 5.11 -29.48 -9.84
C LEU A 306 3.82 -28.76 -10.30
N GLY A 307 3.87 -28.02 -11.40
CA GLY A 307 2.71 -27.30 -11.94
C GLY A 307 2.46 -25.95 -11.29
N LEU A 308 3.24 -25.56 -10.28
CA LEU A 308 3.07 -24.31 -9.51
C LEU A 308 3.25 -23.04 -10.36
N SER A 309 3.96 -23.14 -11.49
CA SER A 309 4.22 -22.03 -12.42
C SER A 309 3.11 -21.85 -13.48
N LYS A 310 2.34 -22.91 -13.75
CA LYS A 310 1.33 -22.92 -14.81
C LYS A 310 -0.04 -22.77 -14.17
N GLY A 311 -0.83 -21.79 -14.61
CA GLY A 311 -2.17 -21.50 -14.09
C GLY A 311 -3.23 -22.60 -14.33
N GLN A 312 -2.82 -23.86 -14.53
CA GLN A 312 -3.74 -24.97 -14.66
C GLN A 312 -4.34 -25.26 -13.29
N SER A 313 -5.65 -25.00 -13.18
CA SER A 313 -6.49 -25.61 -12.18
C SER A 313 -6.35 -27.13 -12.29
N CYS A 314 -5.62 -27.76 -11.38
CA CYS A 314 -5.90 -29.15 -11.03
C CYS A 314 -7.30 -29.15 -10.43
N GLU A 315 -8.32 -29.34 -11.27
CA GLU A 315 -9.56 -29.93 -10.81
C GLU A 315 -9.28 -31.39 -10.43
N PRO A 316 -9.92 -31.90 -9.37
CA PRO A 316 -9.70 -33.26 -8.86
C PRO A 316 -10.11 -34.35 -9.86
#